data_AF-A0AA95L1I1-F1
#
_entry.id   AF-A0AA95L1I1-F1
#
_cell.length_a   1.000
_cell.length_b   1.000
_cell.length_c   1.000
_cell.angle_alpha   90.00
_cell.angle_beta   90.00
_cell.angle_gamma   90.00
#
_symmetry.space_group_name_H-M   'P 1'
#
loop_
_entity.id
_entity.type
_entity.pdbx_description
1 polymer ?
#
loop_
_entity_poly.entity_id
_entity_poly.type
_entity_poly.pdbx_seq_one_letter_code
_entity_poly.pdbx_strand_id
1 'polypeptide(L)'
;MKQTQILFDKFINDEINEKYFVSKLDKDWSEVRNLASTHPEKFGLLLRKLSLPNRRRALTQAISLKTAELRRLLLGEFSKSSSTIADLYNQSKTRRFSNELLAKFGIIHRVTFDWVYKGEIRYQWDYKNFEFAGEVVSNMEDLVPLLTSSTGKLRDIGGYILRCNQMDCYFRIETREKAVIMDFYNHDLAVHDELMTVLKSTSFLWHEFVNRSVIAGYRYYTFVGVKQETDFNQLIENEYKFVGNINRLC
;
A
#
# COMPACT_ATOMS: atom_id res chain seq x y z
N MET A 1 -4.85 27.31 -9.32
CA MET A 1 -5.21 25.90 -9.13
C MET A 1 -4.78 25.13 -10.38
N LYS A 2 -3.97 24.08 -10.26
CA LYS A 2 -3.45 23.35 -11.45
C LYS A 2 -4.62 22.75 -12.25
N GLN A 3 -4.52 22.76 -13.59
CA GLN A 3 -5.58 22.31 -14.50
C GLN A 3 -6.03 20.86 -14.24
N THR A 4 -5.12 20.00 -13.79
CA THR A 4 -5.40 18.60 -13.41
C THR A 4 -6.23 18.49 -12.14
N GLN A 5 -6.10 19.43 -11.20
CA GLN A 5 -6.88 19.40 -9.97
C GLN A 5 -8.34 19.76 -10.22
N ILE A 6 -8.58 20.72 -11.12
CA ILE A 6 -9.92 21.02 -11.64
C ILE A 6 -10.50 19.76 -12.31
N LEU A 7 -9.70 19.03 -13.09
CA LEU A 7 -10.15 17.81 -13.74
C LEU A 7 -10.55 16.71 -12.74
N PHE A 8 -9.78 16.51 -11.66
CA PHE A 8 -10.14 15.58 -10.59
C PHE A 8 -11.45 15.98 -9.90
N ASP A 9 -11.58 17.24 -9.49
CA ASP A 9 -12.77 17.72 -8.79
C ASP A 9 -14.01 17.57 -9.67
N LYS A 10 -13.92 17.93 -10.96
CA LYS A 10 -15.02 17.70 -11.93
C LYS A 10 -15.42 16.24 -12.06
N PHE A 11 -14.45 15.32 -12.09
CA PHE A 11 -14.74 13.89 -12.20
C PHE A 11 -15.35 13.33 -10.90
N ILE A 12 -14.83 13.73 -9.75
CA ILE A 12 -15.36 13.31 -8.43
C ILE A 12 -16.80 13.81 -8.23
N ASN A 13 -17.12 15.00 -8.73
CA ASN A 13 -18.44 15.64 -8.65
C ASN A 13 -19.41 15.24 -9.79
N ASP A 14 -19.06 14.24 -10.61
CA ASP A 14 -19.89 13.75 -11.73
C ASP A 14 -20.17 14.79 -12.84
N GLU A 15 -19.37 15.87 -12.93
CA GLU A 15 -19.48 16.88 -13.99
C GLU A 15 -18.91 16.39 -15.33
N ILE A 16 -18.02 15.39 -15.29
CA ILE A 16 -17.44 14.72 -16.46
C ILE A 16 -17.45 13.21 -16.24
N ASN A 17 -17.56 12.45 -17.33
CA ASN A 17 -17.49 10.98 -17.26
C ASN A 17 -16.05 10.45 -17.27
N GLU A 18 -15.88 9.18 -16.90
CA GLU A 18 -14.56 8.54 -16.82
C GLU A 18 -13.81 8.53 -18.17
N LYS A 19 -14.53 8.29 -19.28
CA LYS A 19 -13.91 8.28 -20.61
C LYS A 19 -13.26 9.63 -20.92
N TYR A 20 -13.95 10.73 -20.63
CA TYR A 20 -13.41 12.07 -20.79
C TYR A 20 -12.23 12.30 -19.82
N PHE A 21 -12.42 12.00 -18.55
CA PHE A 21 -11.40 12.15 -17.51
C PHE A 21 -10.07 11.45 -17.88
N VAL A 22 -10.14 10.16 -18.24
CA VAL A 22 -8.98 9.36 -18.63
C VAL A 22 -8.33 9.87 -19.92
N SER A 23 -9.12 10.31 -20.90
CA SER A 23 -8.59 10.88 -22.15
C SER A 23 -7.80 12.17 -21.92
N LYS A 24 -8.09 12.92 -20.86
CA LYS A 24 -7.40 14.16 -20.50
C LYS A 24 -6.15 13.95 -19.65
N LEU A 25 -6.06 12.84 -18.92
CA LEU A 25 -4.83 12.43 -18.22
C LEU A 25 -3.78 11.84 -19.17
N ASP A 26 -4.19 11.33 -20.34
CA ASP A 26 -3.32 10.72 -21.36
C ASP A 26 -2.27 9.75 -20.75
N LYS A 27 -0.97 10.01 -20.98
CA LYS A 27 0.15 9.23 -20.42
C LYS A 27 0.62 9.73 -19.06
N ASP A 28 0.25 10.95 -18.67
CA ASP A 28 0.77 11.61 -17.48
C ASP A 28 -0.19 11.52 -16.30
N TRP A 29 0.04 10.52 -15.46
CA TRP A 29 -0.67 10.29 -14.21
C TRP A 29 0.11 10.83 -13.00
N SER A 30 1.14 11.65 -13.21
CA SER A 30 2.03 12.16 -12.14
C SER A 30 1.27 12.91 -11.04
N GLU A 31 0.20 13.63 -11.40
CA GLU A 31 -0.64 14.34 -10.44
C GLU A 31 -1.47 13.40 -9.56
N VAL A 32 -1.69 12.13 -9.96
CA VAL A 32 -2.33 11.12 -9.08
C VAL A 32 -1.42 10.77 -7.90
N ARG A 33 -0.11 10.72 -8.10
CA ARG A 33 0.85 10.52 -7.00
C ARG A 33 0.79 11.68 -6.00
N ASN A 34 0.74 12.90 -6.52
CA ASN A 34 0.62 14.07 -5.68
C ASN A 34 -0.71 14.06 -4.93
N LEU A 35 -1.82 13.71 -5.58
CA LEU A 35 -3.13 13.58 -4.93
C LEU A 35 -3.11 12.52 -3.83
N ALA A 36 -2.53 11.34 -4.08
CA ALA A 36 -2.46 10.25 -3.11
C ALA A 36 -1.65 10.61 -1.86
N SER A 37 -0.52 11.32 -2.04
CA SER A 37 0.35 11.73 -0.93
C SER A 37 -0.16 12.95 -0.16
N THR A 38 -0.97 13.81 -0.79
CA THR A 38 -1.43 15.08 -0.19
C THR A 38 -2.89 15.07 0.28
N HIS A 39 -3.75 14.32 -0.38
CA HIS A 39 -5.19 14.28 -0.11
C HIS A 39 -5.71 12.84 -0.20
N PRO A 40 -5.33 11.93 0.72
CA PRO A 40 -5.66 10.50 0.65
C PRO A 40 -7.18 10.24 0.60
N GLU A 41 -7.99 11.10 1.22
CA GLU A 41 -9.46 11.02 1.14
C GLU A 41 -9.98 11.33 -0.26
N LYS A 42 -9.49 12.41 -0.90
CA LYS A 42 -9.82 12.71 -2.30
C LYS A 42 -9.32 11.63 -3.25
N PHE A 43 -8.14 11.07 -2.98
CA PHE A 43 -7.63 9.94 -3.75
C PHE A 43 -8.53 8.71 -3.60
N GLY A 44 -9.02 8.42 -2.38
CA GLY A 44 -10.03 7.39 -2.14
C GLY A 44 -11.32 7.64 -2.93
N LEU A 45 -11.80 8.88 -3.00
CA LEU A 45 -12.95 9.26 -3.83
C LEU A 45 -12.71 9.03 -5.33
N LEU A 46 -11.53 9.42 -5.84
CA LEU A 46 -11.13 9.15 -7.22
C LEU A 46 -11.17 7.65 -7.51
N LEU A 47 -10.52 6.83 -6.68
CA LEU A 47 -10.46 5.38 -6.84
C LEU A 47 -11.86 4.74 -6.83
N ARG A 48 -12.80 5.30 -6.06
CA ARG A 48 -14.19 4.82 -6.03
C ARG A 48 -14.91 5.02 -7.36
N LYS A 49 -14.66 6.15 -8.02
CA LYS A 49 -15.30 6.50 -9.28
C LYS A 49 -14.72 5.76 -10.48
N LEU A 50 -13.43 5.38 -10.41
CA LEU A 50 -12.75 4.69 -11.51
C LEU A 50 -13.21 3.24 -11.66
N SER A 51 -13.50 2.85 -12.89
CA SER A 51 -13.69 1.45 -13.28
C SER A 51 -12.35 0.70 -13.30
N LEU A 52 -12.42 -0.62 -13.37
CA LEU A 52 -11.26 -1.40 -13.81
C LEU A 52 -11.05 -1.21 -15.31
N PRO A 53 -9.80 -1.12 -15.78
CA PRO A 53 -8.53 -1.21 -15.06
C PRO A 53 -7.97 0.14 -14.58
N ASN A 54 -8.64 1.27 -14.85
CA ASN A 54 -8.13 2.61 -14.56
C ASN A 54 -7.84 2.81 -13.08
N ARG A 55 -8.64 2.20 -12.20
CA ARG A 55 -8.36 2.18 -10.76
C ARG A 55 -7.01 1.52 -10.42
N ARG A 56 -6.67 0.39 -11.03
CA ARG A 56 -5.36 -0.27 -10.84
C ARG A 56 -4.24 0.61 -11.38
N ARG A 57 -4.46 1.29 -12.51
CA ARG A 57 -3.51 2.27 -13.05
C ARG A 57 -3.27 3.41 -12.06
N ALA A 58 -4.34 3.98 -11.48
CA ALA A 58 -4.24 5.03 -10.48
C ALA A 58 -3.45 4.57 -9.23
N LEU A 59 -3.72 3.37 -8.73
CA LEU A 59 -2.99 2.76 -7.61
C LEU A 59 -1.49 2.63 -7.93
N THR A 60 -1.13 2.05 -9.08
CA THR A 60 0.27 1.91 -9.49
C THR A 60 0.98 3.26 -9.59
N GLN A 61 0.28 4.30 -10.05
CA GLN A 61 0.87 5.64 -10.20
C GLN A 61 1.00 6.36 -8.85
N ALA A 62 0.14 6.04 -7.88
CA ALA A 62 0.18 6.60 -6.54
C ALA A 62 1.45 6.19 -5.78
N ILE A 63 2.01 5.02 -6.06
CA ILE A 63 3.25 4.55 -5.46
C ILE A 63 4.38 4.56 -6.49
N SER A 64 5.59 4.97 -6.09
CA SER A 64 6.73 5.09 -7.02
C SER A 64 7.40 3.76 -7.31
N LEU A 65 6.64 2.79 -7.82
CA LEU A 65 7.16 1.51 -8.26
C LEU A 65 7.41 1.54 -9.77
N LYS A 66 8.61 1.15 -10.18
CA LYS A 66 8.88 0.90 -11.60
C LYS A 66 8.15 -0.37 -12.04
N THR A 67 7.77 -0.47 -13.31
CA THR A 67 7.09 -1.66 -13.85
C THR A 67 7.85 -2.97 -13.57
N ALA A 68 9.18 -2.95 -13.69
CA ALA A 68 10.02 -4.12 -13.41
C ALA A 68 10.01 -4.51 -11.92
N GLU A 69 9.93 -3.53 -11.03
CA GLU A 69 9.87 -3.73 -9.59
C GLU A 69 8.53 -4.30 -9.16
N LEU A 70 7.42 -3.72 -9.65
CA LEU A 70 6.08 -4.26 -9.45
C LEU A 70 5.96 -5.70 -9.99
N ARG A 71 6.57 -5.98 -11.15
CA ARG A 71 6.63 -7.34 -11.69
C ARG A 71 7.29 -8.31 -10.71
N ARG A 72 8.46 -7.94 -10.16
CA ARG A 72 9.17 -8.78 -9.20
C ARG A 72 8.35 -9.00 -7.94
N LEU A 73 7.72 -7.95 -7.41
CA LEU A 73 6.88 -8.04 -6.20
C LEU A 73 5.66 -8.97 -6.40
N LEU A 74 5.06 -8.95 -7.59
CA LEU A 74 3.87 -9.75 -7.86
C LEU A 74 4.16 -11.19 -8.30
N LEU A 75 5.24 -11.39 -9.06
CA LEU A 75 5.49 -12.65 -9.78
C LEU A 75 6.83 -13.30 -9.44
N GLY A 76 7.66 -12.67 -8.61
CA GLY A 76 9.01 -13.12 -8.28
C GLY A 76 10.09 -12.67 -9.29
N GLU A 77 11.35 -12.82 -8.88
CA GLU A 77 12.55 -12.36 -9.59
C GLU A 77 12.76 -13.05 -10.95
N PHE A 78 12.38 -14.32 -11.06
CA PHE A 78 12.57 -15.13 -12.25
C PHE A 78 11.40 -15.11 -13.23
N SER A 79 10.35 -14.33 -12.95
CA SER A 79 9.18 -14.28 -13.84
C SER A 79 9.47 -13.48 -15.13
N LYS A 80 9.46 -14.20 -16.26
CA LYS A 80 9.60 -13.61 -17.60
C LYS A 80 8.29 -12.99 -18.14
N SER A 81 7.19 -13.04 -17.38
CA SER A 81 5.86 -12.65 -17.87
C SER A 81 5.62 -11.14 -17.84
N SER A 82 6.29 -10.40 -18.74
CA SER A 82 6.04 -8.97 -18.98
C SER A 82 4.59 -8.67 -19.36
N SER A 83 3.92 -9.63 -20.04
CA SER A 83 2.51 -9.50 -20.44
C SER A 83 1.56 -9.39 -19.26
N THR A 84 1.79 -10.10 -18.16
CA THR A 84 0.87 -10.11 -17.00
C THR A 84 0.73 -8.74 -16.35
N ILE A 85 1.79 -7.94 -16.29
CA ILE A 85 1.74 -6.58 -15.74
C ILE A 85 1.06 -5.62 -16.71
N ALA A 86 1.34 -5.72 -18.01
CA ALA A 86 0.64 -4.91 -19.02
C ALA A 86 -0.87 -5.20 -19.03
N ASP A 87 -1.25 -6.46 -18.79
CA ASP A 87 -2.64 -6.90 -18.74
C ASP A 87 -3.40 -6.28 -17.56
N LEU A 88 -2.74 -5.97 -16.43
CA LEU A 88 -3.40 -5.29 -15.28
C LEU A 88 -4.01 -3.94 -15.67
N TYR A 89 -3.50 -3.33 -16.75
CA TYR A 89 -3.86 -1.99 -17.20
C TYR A 89 -4.68 -1.98 -18.49
N ASN A 90 -4.96 -3.13 -19.11
CA ASN A 90 -5.52 -3.18 -20.45
C ASN A 90 -7.00 -3.58 -20.45
N GLN A 91 -7.88 -2.66 -20.85
CA GLN A 91 -9.32 -2.86 -20.93
C GLN A 91 -9.72 -3.97 -21.93
N SER A 92 -8.92 -4.20 -22.97
CA SER A 92 -9.28 -5.13 -24.05
C SER A 92 -8.95 -6.59 -23.74
N LYS A 93 -8.24 -6.87 -22.63
CA LYS A 93 -7.81 -8.23 -22.29
C LYS A 93 -8.67 -8.82 -21.19
N THR A 94 -9.42 -9.87 -21.54
CA THR A 94 -10.29 -10.66 -20.65
C THR A 94 -9.53 -11.59 -19.70
N ARG A 95 -8.23 -11.36 -19.49
CA ARG A 95 -7.39 -12.27 -18.70
C ARG A 95 -7.86 -12.29 -17.25
N ARG A 96 -8.20 -13.49 -16.76
CA ARG A 96 -8.46 -13.71 -15.34
C ARG A 96 -7.13 -13.72 -14.59
N PHE A 97 -6.99 -12.85 -13.61
CA PHE A 97 -5.88 -12.88 -12.65
C PHE A 97 -6.22 -13.83 -11.52
N SER A 98 -5.21 -14.50 -10.94
CA SER A 98 -5.43 -15.26 -9.71
C SER A 98 -5.76 -14.31 -8.56
N ASN A 99 -6.54 -14.82 -7.59
CA ASN A 99 -6.85 -14.05 -6.38
C ASN A 99 -5.58 -13.70 -5.62
N GLU A 100 -4.61 -14.62 -5.52
CA GLU A 100 -3.31 -14.37 -4.89
C GLU A 100 -2.57 -13.17 -5.52
N LEU A 101 -2.52 -13.08 -6.86
CA LEU A 101 -1.84 -11.98 -7.55
C LEU A 101 -2.52 -10.64 -7.25
N LEU A 102 -3.86 -10.60 -7.31
CA LEU A 102 -4.62 -9.39 -7.00
C LEU A 102 -4.51 -9.03 -5.52
N ALA A 103 -4.47 -10.01 -4.64
CA ALA A 103 -4.29 -9.82 -3.21
C ALA A 103 -2.91 -9.22 -2.87
N LYS A 104 -1.84 -9.75 -3.48
CA LYS A 104 -0.49 -9.14 -3.42
C LYS A 104 -0.51 -7.70 -3.93
N PHE A 105 -1.21 -7.44 -5.04
CA PHE A 105 -1.38 -6.08 -5.56
C PHE A 105 -2.11 -5.18 -4.54
N GLY A 106 -3.16 -5.68 -3.89
CA GLY A 106 -3.90 -4.97 -2.83
C GLY A 106 -3.02 -4.63 -1.62
N ILE A 107 -2.24 -5.60 -1.12
CA ILE A 107 -1.27 -5.42 -0.02
C ILE A 107 -0.24 -4.35 -0.39
N ILE A 108 0.38 -4.44 -1.57
CA ILE A 108 1.39 -3.48 -2.03
C ILE A 108 0.85 -2.04 -1.97
N HIS A 109 -0.40 -1.84 -2.40
CA HIS A 109 -1.03 -0.53 -2.54
C HIS A 109 -1.91 -0.13 -1.35
N ARG A 110 -1.96 -0.93 -0.27
CA ARG A 110 -2.72 -0.64 0.96
C ARG A 110 -4.22 -0.43 0.73
N VAL A 111 -4.82 -1.26 -0.13
CA VAL A 111 -6.27 -1.26 -0.41
C VAL A 111 -6.85 -2.66 -0.27
N THR A 112 -8.15 -2.78 -0.02
CA THR A 112 -8.81 -4.10 0.13
C THR A 112 -8.97 -4.83 -1.19
N PHE A 113 -9.27 -6.12 -1.11
CA PHE A 113 -9.34 -7.00 -2.30
C PHE A 113 -10.40 -6.52 -3.31
N ASP A 114 -11.55 -6.06 -2.83
CA ASP A 114 -12.64 -5.59 -3.70
C ASP A 114 -12.21 -4.39 -4.56
N TRP A 115 -11.30 -3.54 -4.07
CA TRP A 115 -10.81 -2.38 -4.81
C TRP A 115 -9.98 -2.79 -6.03
N VAL A 116 -9.35 -3.96 -6.00
CA VAL A 116 -8.50 -4.43 -7.09
C VAL A 116 -9.17 -5.50 -7.93
N TYR A 117 -10.28 -6.09 -7.47
CA TYR A 117 -10.98 -7.20 -8.13
C TYR A 117 -12.32 -6.81 -8.76
N LYS A 118 -13.17 -6.02 -8.08
CA LYS A 118 -14.56 -5.77 -8.50
C LYS A 118 -14.74 -4.46 -9.25
N GLY A 119 -15.77 -4.41 -10.09
CA GLY A 119 -16.27 -3.15 -10.68
C GLY A 119 -16.83 -2.22 -9.59
N GLU A 120 -17.78 -2.74 -8.81
CA GLU A 120 -18.34 -2.05 -7.64
C GLU A 120 -17.59 -2.44 -6.36
N ILE A 121 -17.21 -1.43 -5.57
CA ILE A 121 -16.39 -1.60 -4.37
C ILE A 121 -17.22 -1.42 -3.10
N ARG A 122 -16.83 -2.14 -2.05
CA ARG A 122 -17.42 -1.97 -0.71
C ARG A 122 -16.71 -0.85 0.05
N TYR A 123 -17.47 -0.17 0.90
CA TYR A 123 -17.01 0.94 1.75
C TYR A 123 -16.48 0.49 3.11
N GLN A 124 -16.00 -0.74 3.21
CA GLN A 124 -15.54 -1.34 4.45
C GLN A 124 -14.14 -1.90 4.27
N TRP A 125 -13.30 -1.76 5.31
CA TRP A 125 -12.04 -2.45 5.35
C TRP A 125 -12.27 -3.95 5.58
N ASP A 126 -11.54 -4.79 4.85
CA ASP A 126 -11.51 -6.24 5.04
C ASP A 126 -10.07 -6.76 4.89
N TYR A 127 -9.86 -7.99 5.33
CA TYR A 127 -8.54 -8.63 5.37
C TYR A 127 -8.37 -9.69 4.28
N LYS A 128 -9.23 -9.70 3.25
CA LYS A 128 -9.24 -10.74 2.19
C LYS A 128 -7.94 -10.83 1.42
N ASN A 129 -7.20 -9.74 1.29
CA ASN A 129 -5.88 -9.82 0.66
C ASN A 129 -4.94 -10.74 1.45
N PHE A 130 -4.99 -10.66 2.78
CA PHE A 130 -4.17 -11.52 3.63
C PHE A 130 -4.66 -12.96 3.58
N GLU A 131 -5.97 -13.20 3.54
CA GLU A 131 -6.51 -14.56 3.36
C GLU A 131 -6.03 -15.23 2.05
N PHE A 132 -5.87 -14.45 0.97
CA PHE A 132 -5.43 -14.99 -0.33
C PHE A 132 -3.91 -15.03 -0.53
N ALA A 133 -3.13 -14.19 0.15
CA ALA A 133 -1.71 -14.00 -0.15
C ALA A 133 -0.82 -13.73 1.08
N GLY A 134 -1.39 -13.73 2.27
CA GLY A 134 -0.67 -13.51 3.52
C GLY A 134 0.10 -14.76 3.95
N GLU A 135 1.33 -14.55 4.41
CA GLU A 135 2.14 -15.61 5.02
C GLU A 135 1.81 -15.72 6.51
N VAL A 136 1.57 -16.93 7.00
CA VAL A 136 1.26 -17.15 8.42
C VAL A 136 2.56 -17.20 9.22
N VAL A 137 2.64 -16.37 10.26
CA VAL A 137 3.69 -16.40 11.28
C VAL A 137 3.12 -16.93 12.59
N SER A 138 3.95 -17.65 13.37
CA SER A 138 3.47 -18.39 14.54
C SER A 138 3.47 -17.55 15.80
N ASN A 139 4.41 -16.61 15.90
CA ASN A 139 4.60 -15.71 17.05
C ASN A 139 5.18 -14.35 16.58
N MET A 140 5.27 -13.38 17.49
CA MET A 140 5.79 -12.05 17.16
C MET A 140 7.30 -12.09 16.86
N GLU A 141 8.05 -12.99 17.48
CA GLU A 141 9.49 -13.17 17.26
C GLU A 141 9.82 -13.62 15.83
N ASP A 142 8.91 -14.35 15.17
CA ASP A 142 9.04 -14.75 13.76
C ASP A 142 9.07 -13.53 12.82
N LEU A 143 8.66 -12.33 13.29
CA LEU A 143 8.80 -11.09 12.52
C LEU A 143 10.24 -10.55 12.56
N VAL A 144 11.04 -10.85 13.57
CA VAL A 144 12.39 -10.28 13.75
C VAL A 144 13.31 -10.57 12.54
N PRO A 145 13.36 -11.78 11.96
CA PRO A 145 14.15 -12.03 10.76
C PRO A 145 13.71 -11.17 9.55
N LEU A 146 12.41 -10.88 9.43
CA LEU A 146 11.86 -10.05 8.35
C LEU A 146 12.29 -8.59 8.51
N LEU A 147 12.38 -8.12 9.76
CA LEU A 147 12.82 -6.76 10.09
C LEU A 147 14.34 -6.58 9.94
N THR A 148 15.12 -7.58 10.34
CA THR A 148 16.59 -7.47 10.40
C THR A 148 17.29 -7.75 9.07
N SER A 149 16.67 -8.53 8.18
CA SER A 149 17.28 -8.95 6.90
C SER A 149 17.20 -7.89 5.79
N SER A 150 16.78 -6.67 6.10
CA SER A 150 16.38 -5.61 5.16
C SER A 150 17.54 -4.82 4.55
N THR A 151 18.74 -4.80 5.15
CA THR A 151 19.85 -4.03 4.60
C THR A 151 20.47 -4.65 3.35
N GLY A 152 20.55 -3.85 2.29
CA GLY A 152 21.20 -4.21 1.02
C GLY A 152 20.34 -5.02 0.04
N LYS A 153 19.06 -5.27 0.36
CA LYS A 153 18.14 -6.00 -0.53
C LYS A 153 17.33 -5.06 -1.43
N LEU A 154 16.90 -5.59 -2.57
CA LEU A 154 15.85 -4.98 -3.40
C LEU A 154 14.58 -4.81 -2.56
N ARG A 155 13.84 -3.73 -2.78
CA ARG A 155 12.60 -3.41 -2.06
C ARG A 155 11.65 -4.60 -2.02
N ASP A 156 11.24 -5.12 -0.88
CA ASP A 156 10.29 -6.22 -0.81
C ASP A 156 9.04 -5.83 -0.05
N ILE A 157 7.88 -6.40 -0.41
CA ILE A 157 6.59 -6.08 0.23
C ILE A 157 5.77 -7.35 0.37
N GLY A 158 5.50 -7.73 1.61
CA GLY A 158 4.72 -8.91 1.97
C GLY A 158 3.58 -8.59 2.93
N GLY A 159 2.56 -9.44 2.92
CA GLY A 159 1.49 -9.46 3.92
C GLY A 159 1.67 -10.66 4.84
N TYR A 160 1.44 -10.49 6.13
CA TYR A 160 1.66 -11.50 7.15
C TYR A 160 0.46 -11.58 8.08
N ILE A 161 0.15 -12.79 8.53
CA ILE A 161 -0.92 -13.10 9.48
C ILE A 161 -0.28 -13.72 10.71
N LEU A 162 -0.36 -13.02 11.84
CA LEU A 162 -0.02 -13.57 13.14
C LEU A 162 -1.29 -14.10 13.80
N ARG A 163 -1.29 -15.38 14.16
CA ARG A 163 -2.43 -16.00 14.84
C ARG A 163 -2.23 -15.95 16.34
N CYS A 164 -2.69 -14.88 16.98
CA CYS A 164 -2.66 -14.74 18.43
C CYS A 164 -3.94 -15.32 19.03
N ASN A 165 -3.91 -16.56 19.52
CA ASN A 165 -4.99 -17.24 20.24
C ASN A 165 -6.40 -17.13 19.59
N GLN A 166 -7.09 -15.99 19.80
CA GLN A 166 -8.47 -15.71 19.40
C GLN A 166 -8.61 -14.67 18.27
N MET A 167 -7.52 -14.04 17.81
CA MET A 167 -7.56 -13.03 16.75
C MET A 167 -6.38 -13.14 15.79
N ASP A 168 -6.69 -13.01 14.50
CA ASP A 168 -5.69 -12.83 13.46
C ASP A 168 -5.23 -11.37 13.43
N CYS A 169 -3.92 -11.16 13.49
CA CYS A 169 -3.28 -9.87 13.37
C CYS A 169 -2.60 -9.74 12.00
N TYR A 170 -2.86 -8.63 11.31
CA TYR A 170 -2.46 -8.44 9.92
C TYR A 170 -1.38 -7.38 9.80
N PHE A 171 -0.26 -7.76 9.21
CA PHE A 171 0.88 -6.91 8.99
C PHE A 171 1.18 -6.80 7.50
N ARG A 172 1.47 -5.60 7.03
CA ARG A 172 2.20 -5.42 5.77
C ARG A 172 3.61 -4.98 6.11
N ILE A 173 4.60 -5.75 5.67
CA ILE A 173 6.01 -5.39 5.89
C ILE A 173 6.63 -5.07 4.54
N GLU A 174 7.27 -3.91 4.50
CA GLU A 174 8.00 -3.43 3.36
C GLU A 174 9.45 -3.18 3.77
N THR A 175 10.38 -3.90 3.13
CA THR A 175 11.81 -3.72 3.33
C THR A 175 12.39 -2.90 2.18
N ARG A 176 13.32 -2.01 2.48
CA ARG A 176 14.06 -1.18 1.53
C ARG A 176 15.51 -1.12 1.98
N GLU A 177 16.39 -0.66 1.09
CA GLU A 177 17.82 -0.50 1.37
C GLU A 177 18.12 0.26 2.67
N LYS A 178 17.31 1.27 3.00
CA LYS A 178 17.54 2.19 4.14
C LYS A 178 16.45 2.18 5.21
N ALA A 179 15.35 1.47 4.99
CA ALA A 179 14.19 1.53 5.87
C ALA A 179 13.39 0.22 5.86
N VAL A 180 12.76 -0.07 6.99
CA VAL A 180 11.68 -1.06 7.09
C VAL A 180 10.41 -0.33 7.48
N ILE A 181 9.33 -0.58 6.75
CA ILE A 181 8.01 0.00 7.00
C ILE A 181 7.08 -1.16 7.33
N MET A 182 6.45 -1.10 8.49
CA MET A 182 5.44 -2.07 8.90
C MET A 182 4.11 -1.35 9.12
N ASP A 183 3.07 -1.78 8.41
CA ASP A 183 1.70 -1.34 8.68
C ASP A 183 1.00 -2.43 9.50
N PHE A 184 0.42 -2.04 10.63
CA PHE A 184 -0.36 -2.90 11.53
C PHE A 184 -1.83 -2.50 11.47
N TYR A 185 -2.66 -3.42 10.97
CA TYR A 185 -4.06 -3.16 10.63
C TYR A 185 -5.05 -3.55 11.74
N ASN A 186 -4.57 -4.10 12.86
CA ASN A 186 -5.41 -4.33 14.03
C ASN A 186 -5.21 -3.17 15.02
N HIS A 187 -6.20 -2.94 15.89
CA HIS A 187 -6.15 -1.92 16.93
C HIS A 187 -6.08 -2.55 18.34
N ASP A 188 -5.62 -3.80 18.43
CA ASP A 188 -5.41 -4.47 19.69
C ASP A 188 -4.17 -3.89 20.40
N LEU A 189 -4.38 -3.34 21.60
CA LEU A 189 -3.31 -2.69 22.36
C LEU A 189 -2.31 -3.69 22.94
N ALA A 190 -2.72 -4.91 23.28
CA ALA A 190 -1.81 -5.92 23.81
C ALA A 190 -0.83 -6.38 22.72
N VAL A 191 -1.34 -6.61 21.51
CA VAL A 191 -0.52 -6.95 20.34
C VAL A 191 0.38 -5.78 19.95
N HIS A 192 -0.11 -4.54 20.08
CA HIS A 192 0.70 -3.34 19.87
C HIS A 192 1.87 -3.27 20.86
N ASP A 193 1.64 -3.48 22.16
CA ASP A 193 2.70 -3.46 23.19
C ASP A 193 3.74 -4.57 22.98
N GLU A 194 3.29 -5.76 22.57
CA GLU A 194 4.18 -6.87 22.21
C GLU A 194 5.04 -6.53 20.99
N LEU A 195 4.42 -5.99 19.94
CA LEU A 195 5.13 -5.51 18.76
C LEU A 195 6.16 -4.45 19.14
N MET A 196 5.79 -3.49 19.98
CA MET A 196 6.67 -2.44 20.47
C MET A 196 7.93 -2.99 21.16
N THR A 197 7.79 -4.08 21.92
CA THR A 197 8.91 -4.79 22.55
C THR A 197 9.83 -5.40 21.49
N VAL A 198 9.26 -6.06 20.48
CA VAL A 198 10.01 -6.66 19.37
C VAL A 198 10.73 -5.62 18.52
N LEU A 199 10.09 -4.47 18.21
CA LEU A 199 10.73 -3.41 17.44
C LEU A 199 11.95 -2.85 18.18
N LYS A 200 11.81 -2.58 19.49
CA LYS A 200 12.89 -2.07 20.36
C LYS A 200 14.04 -3.06 20.54
N SER A 201 13.85 -4.35 20.30
CA SER A 201 14.94 -5.34 20.36
C SER A 201 15.80 -5.38 19.09
N THR A 202 15.44 -4.64 18.04
CA THR A 202 16.22 -4.55 16.80
C THR A 202 17.20 -3.36 16.83
N SER A 203 18.14 -3.32 15.88
CA SER A 203 19.14 -2.25 15.76
C SER A 203 18.65 -0.99 15.02
N PHE A 204 17.36 -0.90 14.72
CA PHE A 204 16.77 0.24 14.02
C PHE A 204 16.27 1.31 14.99
N LEU A 205 16.30 2.57 14.54
CA LEU A 205 15.57 3.67 15.13
C LEU A 205 14.12 3.58 14.64
N TRP A 206 13.20 3.31 15.55
CA TRP A 206 11.80 3.11 15.22
C TRP A 206 10.97 4.36 15.49
N HIS A 207 10.12 4.66 14.52
CA HIS A 207 9.12 5.71 14.59
C HIS A 207 7.74 5.11 14.36
N GLU A 208 6.74 5.62 15.05
CA GLU A 208 5.35 5.22 14.91
C GLU A 208 4.50 6.42 14.56
N PHE A 209 3.50 6.24 13.69
CA PHE A 209 2.43 7.18 13.50
C PHE A 209 1.15 6.48 13.02
N VAL A 210 0.01 7.14 13.21
CA VAL A 210 -1.26 6.67 12.66
C VAL A 210 -1.43 7.17 11.24
N ASN A 211 -1.65 6.24 10.32
CA ASN A 211 -1.88 6.53 8.91
C ASN A 211 -3.37 6.38 8.56
N ARG A 212 -3.80 7.13 7.53
CA ARG A 212 -5.19 7.07 7.02
C ARG A 212 -5.26 6.19 5.79
N SER A 213 -6.24 5.29 5.77
CA SER A 213 -6.55 4.53 4.57
C SER A 213 -7.32 5.39 3.56
N VAL A 214 -7.26 4.98 2.28
CA VAL A 214 -8.16 5.49 1.23
C VAL A 214 -9.62 5.06 1.47
N ILE A 215 -9.84 4.09 2.34
CA ILE A 215 -11.17 3.73 2.86
C ILE A 215 -11.49 4.68 4.02
N ALA A 216 -12.45 5.58 3.76
CA ALA A 216 -12.89 6.58 4.73
C ALA A 216 -13.18 5.96 6.11
N GLY A 217 -12.67 6.62 7.15
CA GLY A 217 -12.84 6.20 8.54
C GLY A 217 -11.85 5.14 9.02
N TYR A 218 -11.18 4.42 8.12
CA TYR A 218 -10.23 3.39 8.51
C TYR A 218 -8.81 3.95 8.67
N ARG A 219 -8.15 3.57 9.76
CA ARG A 219 -6.79 3.99 10.12
C ARG A 219 -5.99 2.77 10.52
N TYR A 220 -4.67 2.88 10.47
CA TYR A 220 -3.77 1.81 10.90
C TYR A 220 -2.48 2.42 11.44
N TYR A 221 -1.77 1.65 12.25
CA TYR A 221 -0.46 2.06 12.75
C TYR A 221 0.59 1.79 11.67
N THR A 222 1.49 2.75 11.45
CA THR A 222 2.66 2.57 10.61
C THR A 222 3.89 2.76 11.48
N PHE A 223 4.76 1.76 11.44
CA PHE A 223 6.07 1.77 12.08
C PHE A 223 7.15 1.88 11.01
N VAL A 224 8.14 2.73 11.24
CA VAL A 224 9.27 2.95 10.33
C VAL A 224 10.57 2.78 11.09
N GLY A 225 11.33 1.75 10.74
CA GLY A 225 12.66 1.46 11.25
C GLY A 225 13.73 1.95 10.28
N VAL A 226 14.64 2.81 10.74
CA VAL A 226 15.77 3.33 9.95
C VAL A 226 17.08 3.22 10.71
N LYS A 227 18.22 3.24 10.02
CA LYS A 227 19.54 3.29 10.67
C LYS A 227 19.97 4.72 11.00
N GLN A 228 19.47 5.70 10.25
CA GLN A 228 19.80 7.11 10.41
C GLN A 228 18.54 7.96 10.38
N GLU A 229 18.46 8.94 11.27
CA GLU A 229 17.33 9.88 11.36
C GLU A 229 17.08 10.65 10.05
N THR A 230 18.15 10.93 9.30
CA THR A 230 18.09 11.57 7.99
C THR A 230 17.27 10.75 6.98
N ASP A 231 17.38 9.42 7.01
CA ASP A 231 16.62 8.54 6.12
C ASP A 231 15.11 8.54 6.51
N PHE A 232 14.79 8.66 7.80
CA PHE A 232 13.39 8.81 8.25
C PHE A 232 12.80 10.14 7.76
N ASN A 233 13.49 11.26 7.99
CA ASN A 233 13.03 12.58 7.57
C ASN A 233 12.78 12.64 6.06
N GLN A 234 13.70 12.11 5.25
CA GLN A 234 13.52 12.02 3.80
C GLN A 234 12.30 11.18 3.41
N LEU A 235 12.05 10.07 4.10
CA LEU A 235 10.91 9.21 3.81
C LEU A 235 9.58 9.92 4.15
N ILE A 236 9.50 10.59 5.29
CA ILE A 236 8.30 11.33 5.70
C ILE A 236 8.00 12.49 4.74
N GLU A 237 9.02 13.28 4.40
CA GLU A 237 8.87 14.42 3.48
C GLU A 237 8.42 13.98 2.07
N ASN A 238 8.90 12.83 1.60
CA ASN A 238 8.62 12.36 0.24
C ASN A 238 7.31 11.57 0.12
N GLU A 239 6.94 10.79 1.15
CA GLU A 239 5.87 9.79 1.06
C GLU A 239 4.73 10.00 2.06
N TYR A 240 4.98 10.64 3.21
CA TYR A 240 4.03 10.77 4.31
C TYR A 240 3.80 12.22 4.73
N LYS A 241 3.59 13.11 3.75
CA LYS A 241 3.53 14.57 3.94
C LYS A 241 2.50 15.10 4.95
N PHE A 242 1.52 14.30 5.35
CA PHE A 242 0.40 14.71 6.21
C PHE A 242 0.16 13.78 7.40
N VAL A 243 1.17 12.99 7.78
CA VAL A 243 1.08 12.23 9.03
C VAL A 243 1.38 13.15 10.21
N GLY A 244 0.55 13.07 11.24
CA GLY A 244 0.73 13.80 12.50
C GLY A 244 1.00 12.83 13.65
N ASN A 245 1.43 13.37 14.79
CA ASN A 245 1.72 12.59 16.01
C ASN A 245 2.73 11.47 15.79
N ILE A 246 3.87 11.81 15.19
CA ILE A 246 5.01 10.89 15.04
C ILE A 246 5.66 10.70 16.41
N ASN A 247 5.67 9.46 16.90
CA ASN A 247 6.31 9.07 18.15
C ASN A 247 7.62 8.34 17.84
N ARG A 248 8.74 8.81 18.39
CA ARG A 248 9.99 8.07 18.37
C ARG A 248 9.99 7.03 19.50
N LEU A 249 10.35 5.80 19.17
CA LEU A 249 10.23 4.65 20.05
C LEU A 249 11.57 4.28 20.70
N CYS A 250 12.68 4.47 19.98
CA CYS A 250 14.07 4.30 20.41
C CYS A 250 15.04 5.09 19.51
#